data_AF-A0A1J5MDA5-F1
#
_entry.id   AF-A0A1J5MDA5-F1
#
_cell.length_a   1.000
_cell.length_b   1.000
_cell.length_c   1.000
_cell.angle_alpha   90.00
_cell.angle_beta   90.00
_cell.angle_gamma   90.00
#
_symmetry.space_group_name_H-M   'P 1'
#
loop_
_entity.id
_entity.type
_entity.pdbx_description
1 polymer ?
#
loop_
_entity_poly.entity_id
_entity_poly.type
_entity_poly.pdbx_seq_one_letter_code
_entity_poly.pdbx_strand_id
1 'polypeptide(L)'
;MRLRLIKRVFRFVAIACLSSALIWGLAIGYFASRGPTLIKEVEFYDVDGLTTNVLKEQIHPVELSGYSALTYMTLTWNALCQVELHSTITLPRHTRLQDLGELQQKSWKRYLAALRRHEYTHQYHGERAAKEVAANFCIGGHYILGYWMAQTEIFDHKTRHGAKDGVRLDLWTQ
;
A
#
# COMPACT_ATOMS: atom_id res chain seq x y z
N MET A 1 4.40 63.87 3.52
CA MET A 1 4.11 62.92 4.63
C MET A 1 3.46 61.61 4.15
N ARG A 2 2.41 61.64 3.31
CA ARG A 2 1.69 60.44 2.81
C ARG A 2 2.55 59.37 2.11
N LEU A 3 3.50 59.74 1.25
CA LEU A 3 4.36 58.78 0.54
C LEU A 3 5.28 57.95 1.46
N ARG A 4 5.73 58.50 2.59
CA ARG A 4 6.58 57.78 3.55
C ARG A 4 5.79 56.76 4.36
N LEU A 5 4.51 57.03 4.62
CA LEU A 5 3.59 56.12 5.30
C LEU A 5 3.26 54.91 4.42
N ILE A 6 2.94 55.14 3.13
CA ILE A 6 2.66 54.10 2.14
C ILE A 6 3.85 53.14 1.97
N LYS A 7 5.08 53.66 1.83
CA LYS A 7 6.29 52.84 1.73
C LYS A 7 6.55 51.99 2.99
N ARG A 8 6.20 52.50 4.18
CA ARG A 8 6.31 51.74 5.44
C ARG A 8 5.29 50.61 5.49
N VAL A 9 4.03 50.89 5.16
CA VAL A 9 2.95 49.87 5.10
C VAL A 9 3.32 48.77 4.11
N PHE A 10 3.77 49.11 2.89
CA PHE A 10 4.23 48.12 1.91
C PHE A 10 5.40 47.27 2.43
N ARG A 11 6.37 47.86 3.11
CA ARG A 11 7.48 47.10 3.73
C ARG A 11 6.99 46.16 4.83
N PHE A 12 6.08 46.60 5.70
CA PHE A 12 5.51 45.74 6.74
C PHE A 12 4.70 44.59 6.16
N VAL A 13 3.87 44.84 5.14
CA VAL A 13 3.12 43.80 4.43
C VAL A 13 4.07 42.81 3.75
N ALA A 14 5.10 43.29 3.05
CA ALA A 14 6.09 42.42 2.40
C ALA A 14 6.85 41.55 3.42
N ILE A 15 7.27 42.12 4.56
CA ILE A 15 7.94 41.39 5.65
C ILE A 15 7.00 40.35 6.25
N ALA A 16 5.73 40.69 6.49
CA ALA A 16 4.74 39.75 6.99
C ALA A 16 4.51 38.59 6.01
N CYS A 17 4.38 38.86 4.71
CA CYS A 17 4.26 37.84 3.68
C CYS A 17 5.49 36.91 3.63
N LEU A 18 6.69 37.46 3.67
CA LEU A 18 7.93 36.68 3.68
C LEU A 18 8.07 35.82 4.94
N SER A 19 7.70 36.37 6.09
CA SER A 19 7.75 35.64 7.37
C SER A 19 6.74 34.49 7.38
N SER A 20 5.53 34.71 6.89
CA SER A 20 4.51 33.66 6.73
C SER A 20 4.99 32.57 5.76
N ALA A 21 5.55 32.94 4.61
CA ALA A 21 6.10 31.98 3.66
C ALA A 21 7.22 31.14 4.27
N LEU A 22 8.10 31.75 5.07
CA LEU A 22 9.17 31.04 5.79
C LEU A 22 8.61 30.06 6.81
N ILE A 23 7.63 30.47 7.63
CA ILE A 23 7.00 29.60 8.64
C ILE A 23 6.32 28.40 7.96
N TRP A 24 5.61 28.63 6.86
CA TRP A 24 5.00 27.56 6.07
C TRP A 24 6.03 26.62 5.45
N GLY A 25 7.11 27.16 4.88
CA GLY A 25 8.20 26.35 4.34
C GLY A 25 8.88 25.48 5.41
N LEU A 26 9.11 26.03 6.59
CA LEU A 26 9.65 25.29 7.74
C LEU A 26 8.70 24.18 8.21
N ALA A 27 7.40 24.45 8.25
CA ALA A 27 6.40 23.45 8.63
C ALA A 27 6.33 22.29 7.63
N ILE A 28 6.32 22.58 6.32
CA ILE A 28 6.37 21.55 5.26
C ILE A 28 7.66 20.74 5.38
N GLY A 29 8.80 21.40 5.54
CA GLY A 29 10.09 20.75 5.69
C GLY A 29 10.14 19.81 6.90
N TYR A 30 9.56 20.25 8.02
CA TYR A 30 9.46 19.44 9.24
C TYR A 30 8.67 18.15 9.01
N PHE A 31 7.47 18.21 8.42
CA PHE A 31 6.66 17.01 8.22
C PHE A 31 7.23 16.08 7.13
N ALA A 32 7.74 16.63 6.04
CA ALA A 32 8.45 15.85 5.03
C ALA A 32 9.64 15.09 5.64
N SER A 33 10.41 15.73 6.54
CA SER A 33 11.56 15.10 7.20
C SER A 33 11.22 13.97 8.18
N ARG A 34 9.98 13.93 8.71
CA ARG A 34 9.51 12.82 9.55
C ARG A 34 9.18 11.56 8.77
N GLY A 35 9.04 11.67 7.45
CA GLY A 35 8.57 10.59 6.61
C GLY A 35 7.08 10.28 6.82
N PRO A 36 6.55 9.30 6.07
CA PRO A 36 5.14 8.96 6.12
C PRO A 36 4.78 8.15 7.37
N THR A 37 3.54 8.30 7.83
CA THR A 37 2.90 7.33 8.73
C THR A 37 2.50 6.10 7.90
N LEU A 38 2.90 4.90 8.34
CA LEU A 38 2.59 3.65 7.66
C LEU A 38 1.72 2.77 8.55
N ILE A 39 0.46 2.59 8.17
CA ILE A 39 -0.52 1.75 8.85
C ILE A 39 -0.70 0.49 8.00
N LYS A 40 -0.41 -0.66 8.60
CA LYS A 40 -0.36 -1.96 7.91
C LYS A 40 -1.17 -2.98 8.67
N GLU A 41 -2.12 -3.57 7.97
CA GLU A 41 -3.05 -4.56 8.52
C GLU A 41 -3.03 -5.82 7.66
N VAL A 42 -3.32 -6.94 8.32
CA VAL A 42 -3.51 -8.23 7.66
C VAL A 42 -4.84 -8.80 8.14
N GLU A 43 -5.76 -8.99 7.22
CA GLU A 43 -7.06 -9.58 7.45
C GLU A 43 -7.12 -11.00 6.88
N PHE A 44 -8.06 -11.79 7.41
CA PHE A 44 -8.25 -13.16 6.98
C PHE A 44 -9.71 -13.44 6.66
N TYR A 45 -9.93 -14.19 5.58
CA TYR A 45 -11.19 -14.88 5.34
C TYR A 45 -10.97 -16.39 5.53
N ASP A 46 -11.98 -17.06 6.08
CA ASP A 46 -11.87 -18.47 6.43
C ASP A 46 -12.23 -19.38 5.26
N VAL A 47 -11.45 -20.45 5.09
CA VAL A 47 -11.71 -21.56 4.16
C VAL A 47 -11.61 -22.87 4.92
N ASP A 48 -12.38 -23.87 4.52
CA ASP A 48 -12.49 -25.15 5.24
C ASP A 48 -12.61 -26.38 4.32
N GLY A 49 -12.48 -26.18 3.01
CA GLY A 49 -12.61 -27.20 1.99
C GLY A 49 -11.59 -28.32 2.15
N LEU A 50 -12.08 -29.55 2.36
CA LEU A 50 -11.25 -30.75 2.49
C LEU A 50 -10.94 -31.45 1.16
N THR A 51 -11.50 -30.96 0.06
CA THR A 51 -11.24 -31.45 -1.30
C THR A 51 -10.75 -30.32 -2.19
N THR A 52 -10.07 -30.65 -3.30
CA THR A 52 -9.53 -29.63 -4.22
C THR A 52 -10.61 -28.71 -4.76
N ASN A 53 -11.78 -29.26 -5.12
CA ASN A 53 -12.85 -28.49 -5.74
C ASN A 53 -13.48 -27.51 -4.75
N VAL A 54 -13.81 -28.00 -3.55
CA VAL A 54 -14.38 -27.14 -2.48
C VAL A 54 -13.39 -26.05 -2.09
N LEU A 55 -12.11 -26.39 -1.92
CA LEU A 55 -11.11 -25.37 -1.59
C LEU A 55 -10.97 -24.33 -2.72
N LYS A 56 -10.93 -24.76 -3.98
CA LYS A 56 -10.83 -23.83 -5.14
C LYS A 56 -11.99 -22.85 -5.19
N GLU A 57 -13.21 -23.28 -4.90
CA GLU A 57 -14.37 -22.39 -4.85
C GLU A 57 -14.24 -21.35 -3.72
N GLN A 58 -13.68 -21.74 -2.57
CA GLN A 58 -13.55 -20.87 -1.40
C GLN A 58 -12.38 -19.88 -1.50
N ILE A 59 -11.28 -20.24 -2.16
CA ILE A 59 -10.11 -19.37 -2.31
C ILE A 59 -10.28 -18.32 -3.42
N HIS A 60 -11.46 -18.16 -4.00
CA HIS A 60 -11.78 -17.11 -4.97
C HIS A 60 -13.08 -16.39 -4.58
N PRO A 61 -13.14 -15.76 -3.39
CA PRO A 61 -14.35 -15.12 -2.90
C PRO A 61 -14.79 -13.96 -3.80
N VAL A 62 -16.11 -13.74 -3.87
CA VAL A 62 -16.73 -12.69 -4.69
C VAL A 62 -16.30 -11.31 -4.19
N GLU A 63 -16.14 -11.16 -2.87
CA GLU A 63 -15.69 -9.95 -2.19
C GLU A 63 -14.31 -9.49 -2.65
N LEU A 64 -13.47 -10.43 -3.11
CA LEU A 64 -12.15 -10.15 -3.68
C LEU A 64 -12.16 -10.23 -5.21
N SER A 65 -13.32 -10.10 -5.85
CA SER A 65 -13.46 -10.15 -7.32
C SER A 65 -12.88 -11.43 -7.94
N GLY A 66 -12.90 -12.54 -7.20
CA GLY A 66 -12.34 -13.83 -7.64
C GLY A 66 -10.82 -13.97 -7.45
N TYR A 67 -10.14 -13.02 -6.82
CA TYR A 67 -8.73 -13.20 -6.43
C TYR A 67 -8.61 -13.99 -5.11
N SER A 68 -7.49 -14.70 -4.95
CA SER A 68 -7.21 -15.43 -3.71
C SER A 68 -6.64 -14.60 -2.59
N ALA A 69 -6.18 -13.40 -2.89
CA ALA A 69 -5.79 -12.40 -1.92
C ALA A 69 -5.89 -11.04 -2.59
N LEU A 70 -5.87 -10.00 -1.77
CA LEU A 70 -5.87 -8.64 -2.26
C LEU A 70 -5.07 -7.77 -1.30
N THR A 71 -4.28 -6.87 -1.87
CA THR A 71 -3.67 -5.75 -1.14
C THR A 71 -4.40 -4.47 -1.50
N TYR A 72 -5.17 -3.93 -0.56
CA TYR A 72 -5.79 -2.62 -0.70
C TYR A 72 -4.90 -1.55 -0.07
N MET A 73 -4.76 -0.40 -0.74
CA MET A 73 -3.92 0.69 -0.27
C MET A 73 -4.59 2.05 -0.50
N THR A 74 -4.51 2.91 0.50
CA THR A 74 -4.91 4.32 0.41
C THR A 74 -3.76 5.20 0.85
N LEU A 75 -3.26 6.03 -0.07
CA LEU A 75 -2.22 7.01 0.19
C LEU A 75 -2.83 8.42 0.21
N THR A 76 -2.64 9.15 1.31
CA THR A 76 -3.13 10.52 1.47
C THR A 76 -2.02 11.45 1.92
N TRP A 77 -2.17 12.74 1.63
CA TRP A 77 -1.34 13.79 2.21
C TRP A 77 -2.12 15.11 2.27
N ASN A 78 -1.68 16.01 3.16
CA ASN A 78 -2.29 17.33 3.32
C ASN A 78 -1.37 18.49 2.88
N ALA A 79 -1.83 19.73 3.06
CA ALA A 79 -1.10 20.94 2.67
C ALA A 79 0.24 21.13 3.39
N LEU A 80 0.47 20.44 4.51
CA LEU A 80 1.74 20.46 5.25
C LEU A 80 2.64 19.27 4.87
N CYS A 81 2.26 18.49 3.86
CA CYS A 81 2.93 17.26 3.47
C CYS A 81 3.04 16.22 4.60
N GLN A 82 2.00 16.11 5.42
CA GLN A 82 1.83 14.94 6.28
C GLN A 82 1.32 13.78 5.43
N VAL A 83 2.17 12.81 5.13
CA VAL A 83 1.85 11.66 4.28
C VAL A 83 1.43 10.47 5.12
N GLU A 84 0.35 9.79 4.73
CA GLU A 84 -0.16 8.61 5.41
C GLU A 84 -0.54 7.52 4.42
N LEU A 85 -0.01 6.32 4.63
CA LEU A 85 -0.38 5.11 3.88
C LEU A 85 -1.15 4.17 4.81
N HIS A 86 -2.37 3.84 4.44
CA HIS A 86 -3.12 2.69 4.96
C HIS A 86 -3.02 1.56 3.97
N SER A 87 -2.64 0.37 4.44
CA SER A 87 -2.56 -0.81 3.61
C SER A 87 -3.10 -2.03 4.34
N THR A 88 -3.99 -2.76 3.69
CA THR A 88 -4.63 -3.96 4.22
C THR A 88 -4.40 -5.11 3.24
N ILE A 89 -3.80 -6.20 3.73
CA ILE A 89 -3.62 -7.44 2.99
C ILE A 89 -4.69 -8.43 3.46
N THR A 90 -5.55 -8.90 2.57
CA THR A 90 -6.57 -9.91 2.89
C THR A 90 -6.13 -11.28 2.36
N LEU A 91 -6.03 -12.28 3.24
CA LEU A 91 -5.51 -13.62 2.93
C LEU A 91 -6.48 -14.75 3.35
N PRO A 92 -6.43 -15.92 2.70
CA PRO A 92 -7.20 -17.06 3.16
C PRO A 92 -6.56 -17.70 4.40
N ARG A 93 -7.40 -18.19 5.31
CA ARG A 93 -7.00 -18.99 6.48
C ARG A 93 -7.76 -20.31 6.48
N HIS A 94 -7.02 -21.42 6.40
CA HIS A 94 -7.63 -22.75 6.45
C HIS A 94 -7.95 -23.14 7.89
N THR A 95 -9.22 -23.20 8.26
CA THR A 95 -9.69 -23.46 9.64
C THR A 95 -9.64 -24.94 10.03
N ARG A 96 -9.62 -25.83 9.02
CA ARG A 96 -9.58 -27.29 9.18
C ARG A 96 -8.30 -27.92 8.64
N LEU A 97 -7.17 -27.22 8.75
CA LEU A 97 -5.92 -27.64 8.09
C LEU A 97 -5.44 -29.01 8.59
N GLN A 98 -5.63 -29.28 9.87
CA GLN A 98 -5.27 -30.52 10.54
C GLN A 98 -6.09 -31.73 10.06
N ASP A 99 -7.26 -31.51 9.47
CA ASP A 99 -8.13 -32.57 8.95
C ASP A 99 -7.67 -33.06 7.56
N LEU A 100 -6.73 -32.36 6.93
CA LEU A 100 -6.14 -32.73 5.65
C LEU A 100 -4.98 -33.73 5.81
N GLY A 101 -4.72 -34.51 4.76
CA GLY A 101 -3.50 -35.31 4.66
C GLY A 101 -2.22 -34.46 4.63
N GLU A 102 -1.09 -35.07 5.00
CA GLU A 102 0.20 -34.37 5.16
C GLU A 102 0.64 -33.65 3.86
N LEU A 103 0.40 -34.25 2.70
CA LEU A 103 0.73 -33.65 1.40
C LEU A 103 -0.09 -32.40 1.12
N GLN A 104 -1.39 -32.42 1.40
CA GLN A 104 -2.28 -31.27 1.24
C GLN A 104 -1.92 -30.15 2.22
N GLN A 105 -1.57 -30.48 3.47
CA GLN A 105 -1.07 -29.50 4.43
C GLN A 105 0.22 -28.82 3.95
N LYS A 106 1.16 -29.59 3.38
CA LYS A 106 2.39 -29.04 2.77
C LYS A 106 2.07 -28.16 1.57
N SER A 107 1.12 -28.58 0.73
CA SER A 107 0.61 -27.80 -0.40
C SER A 107 0.08 -26.44 0.06
N TRP A 108 -0.81 -26.43 1.05
CA TRP A 108 -1.41 -25.22 1.62
C TRP A 108 -0.36 -24.24 2.12
N LYS A 109 0.60 -24.74 2.93
CA LYS A 109 1.65 -23.90 3.53
C LYS A 109 2.52 -23.24 2.45
N ARG A 110 2.87 -23.98 1.39
CA ARG A 110 3.63 -23.44 0.25
C ARG A 110 2.83 -22.39 -0.51
N TYR A 111 1.57 -22.71 -0.83
CA TYR A 111 0.65 -21.79 -1.49
C TYR A 111 0.50 -20.48 -0.71
N LEU A 112 0.18 -20.55 0.59
CA LEU A 112 -0.04 -19.37 1.43
C LEU A 112 1.24 -18.56 1.61
N ALA A 113 2.41 -19.20 1.68
CA ALA A 113 3.70 -18.50 1.75
C ALA A 113 4.00 -17.73 0.46
N ALA A 114 3.72 -18.32 -0.70
CA ALA A 114 3.88 -17.66 -2.00
C ALA A 114 2.88 -16.49 -2.15
N LEU A 115 1.61 -16.72 -1.78
CA LEU A 115 0.56 -15.71 -1.84
C LEU A 115 0.87 -14.52 -0.94
N ARG A 116 1.29 -14.78 0.30
CA ARG A 116 1.78 -13.73 1.21
C ARG A 116 2.90 -12.91 0.58
N ARG A 117 3.92 -13.57 0.01
CA ARG A 117 5.04 -12.87 -0.62
C ARG A 117 4.59 -11.97 -1.77
N HIS A 118 3.65 -12.44 -2.59
CA HIS A 118 3.05 -11.67 -3.68
C HIS A 118 2.40 -10.39 -3.14
N GLU A 119 1.49 -10.52 -2.17
CA GLU A 119 0.78 -9.38 -1.57
C GLU A 119 1.71 -8.40 -0.83
N TYR A 120 2.70 -8.90 -0.09
CA TYR A 120 3.69 -8.04 0.57
C TYR A 120 4.53 -7.23 -0.43
N THR A 121 4.68 -7.70 -1.67
CA THR A 121 5.37 -6.94 -2.71
C THR A 121 4.52 -5.75 -3.17
N HIS A 122 3.19 -5.92 -3.28
CA HIS A 122 2.26 -4.82 -3.55
C HIS A 122 2.26 -3.80 -2.41
N GLN A 123 2.19 -4.24 -1.16
CA GLN A 123 2.30 -3.36 0.01
C GLN A 123 3.63 -2.59 0.01
N TYR A 124 4.73 -3.27 -0.34
CA TYR A 124 6.03 -2.64 -0.47
C TYR A 124 6.03 -1.50 -1.51
N HIS A 125 5.38 -1.67 -2.67
CA HIS A 125 5.26 -0.59 -3.65
C HIS A 125 4.52 0.64 -3.07
N GLY A 126 3.44 0.42 -2.32
CA GLY A 126 2.74 1.50 -1.61
C GLY A 126 3.63 2.23 -0.62
N GLU A 127 4.42 1.49 0.16
CA GLU A 127 5.39 2.10 1.10
C GLU A 127 6.46 2.92 0.40
N ARG A 128 6.94 2.44 -0.75
CA ARG A 128 7.92 3.17 -1.56
C ARG A 128 7.30 4.45 -2.12
N ALA A 129 6.06 4.40 -2.60
CA ALA A 129 5.32 5.58 -3.02
C ALA A 129 5.20 6.59 -1.88
N ALA A 130 4.73 6.16 -0.71
CA ALA A 130 4.54 7.05 0.44
C ALA A 130 5.86 7.74 0.86
N LYS A 131 6.96 6.98 0.91
CA LYS A 131 8.29 7.50 1.26
C LYS A 131 8.80 8.50 0.22
N GLU A 132 8.58 8.23 -1.05
CA GLU A 132 9.02 9.10 -2.14
C GLU A 132 8.18 10.37 -2.26
N VAL A 133 6.87 10.30 -2.02
CA VAL A 133 6.00 11.48 -1.91
C VAL A 133 6.47 12.39 -0.77
N ALA A 134 6.75 11.83 0.41
CA ALA A 134 7.26 12.60 1.55
C ALA A 134 8.63 13.23 1.24
N ALA A 135 9.56 12.46 0.67
CA ALA A 135 10.90 12.95 0.32
C ALA A 135 10.89 14.05 -0.75
N ASN A 136 9.88 14.08 -1.62
CA ASN A 136 9.67 15.13 -2.62
C ASN A 136 8.79 16.29 -2.11
N PHE A 137 8.60 16.43 -0.79
CA PHE A 137 7.76 17.48 -0.20
C PHE A 137 6.35 17.51 -0.80
N CYS A 138 5.83 16.34 -1.16
CA CYS A 138 4.53 16.13 -1.81
C CYS A 138 4.40 16.75 -3.22
N ILE A 139 5.47 17.32 -3.75
CA ILE A 139 5.52 17.87 -5.11
C ILE A 139 5.49 16.70 -6.09
N GLY A 140 4.54 16.73 -7.03
CA GLY A 140 4.38 15.66 -8.01
C GLY A 140 3.86 14.34 -7.44
N GLY A 141 3.24 14.35 -6.25
CA GLY A 141 2.80 13.13 -5.56
C GLY A 141 1.93 12.19 -6.41
N HIS A 142 1.06 12.74 -7.27
CA HIS A 142 0.26 11.94 -8.20
C HIS A 142 1.09 11.17 -9.24
N TYR A 143 2.19 11.75 -9.74
CA TYR A 143 3.08 11.07 -10.69
C TYR A 143 3.88 9.97 -10.01
N ILE A 144 4.36 10.22 -8.79
CA ILE A 144 5.04 9.21 -7.96
C ILE A 144 4.10 8.04 -7.69
N LEU A 145 2.86 8.31 -7.27
CA LEU A 145 1.86 7.26 -7.05
C LEU A 145 1.59 6.48 -8.34
N GLY A 146 1.38 7.17 -9.47
CA GLY A 146 1.18 6.53 -10.77
C GLY A 146 2.34 5.61 -11.18
N TYR A 147 3.58 6.02 -10.92
CA TYR A 147 4.77 5.19 -11.17
C TYR A 147 4.75 3.88 -10.37
N TRP A 148 4.51 3.95 -9.05
CA TRP A 148 4.48 2.77 -8.19
C TRP A 148 3.27 1.86 -8.46
N MET A 149 2.16 2.44 -8.91
CA MET A 149 1.02 1.64 -9.38
C MET A 149 1.32 0.90 -10.67
N ALA A 150 2.02 1.52 -11.62
CA ALA A 150 2.52 0.81 -12.79
C ALA A 150 3.51 -0.31 -12.40
N GLN A 151 4.35 -0.14 -11.37
CA GLN A 151 5.23 -1.22 -10.89
C GLN A 151 4.45 -2.43 -10.34
N THR A 152 3.33 -2.18 -9.66
CA THR A 152 2.40 -3.21 -9.15
C THR A 152 1.80 -4.00 -10.31
N GLU A 153 1.26 -3.32 -11.33
CA GLU A 153 0.70 -3.95 -12.53
C GLU A 153 1.75 -4.75 -13.33
N ILE A 154 2.96 -4.20 -13.47
CA ILE A 154 4.08 -4.88 -14.13
C ILE A 154 4.46 -6.14 -13.35
N PHE A 155 4.51 -6.07 -12.02
CA PHE A 155 4.81 -7.21 -11.17
C PHE A 155 3.75 -8.31 -11.32
N ASP A 156 2.48 -7.94 -11.28
CA ASP A 156 1.35 -8.84 -11.53
C ASP A 156 1.43 -9.50 -12.91
N HIS A 157 1.72 -8.74 -13.96
CA HIS A 157 1.88 -9.29 -15.30
C HIS A 157 3.07 -10.25 -15.39
N LYS A 158 4.22 -9.88 -14.80
CA LYS A 158 5.45 -10.70 -14.82
C LYS A 158 5.22 -12.04 -14.14
N THR A 159 4.59 -12.04 -12.96
CA THR A 159 4.34 -13.22 -12.12
C THR A 159 3.08 -13.99 -12.52
N ARG A 160 2.26 -13.43 -13.44
CA ARG A 160 0.89 -13.88 -13.72
C ARG A 160 0.06 -13.94 -12.43
N HIS A 161 -0.02 -12.82 -11.71
CA HIS A 161 -0.67 -12.72 -10.40
C HIS A 161 -0.15 -13.79 -9.42
N GLY A 162 1.18 -13.88 -9.27
CA GLY A 162 1.82 -14.81 -8.34
C GLY A 162 1.84 -16.27 -8.80
N ALA A 163 1.13 -16.65 -9.87
CA ALA A 163 1.08 -18.03 -10.33
C ALA A 163 2.45 -18.58 -10.78
N LYS A 164 3.40 -17.73 -11.20
CA LYS A 164 4.79 -18.13 -11.47
C LYS A 164 5.68 -18.17 -10.24
N ASP A 165 5.26 -17.52 -9.16
CA ASP A 165 6.02 -17.42 -7.90
C ASP A 165 5.58 -18.49 -6.88
N GLY A 166 4.73 -19.42 -7.31
CA GLY A 166 4.31 -20.57 -6.51
C GLY A 166 2.95 -20.42 -5.84
N VAL A 167 2.14 -19.43 -6.23
CA VAL A 167 0.71 -19.37 -5.85
C VAL A 167 -0.06 -20.46 -6.59
N ARG A 168 0.19 -21.72 -6.19
CA ARG A 168 -0.43 -22.92 -6.75
C ARG A 168 -0.60 -23.99 -5.68
N LEU A 169 -1.67 -24.75 -5.80
CA LEU A 169 -1.97 -25.90 -4.94
C LEU A 169 -1.44 -27.20 -5.59
N ASP A 170 -0.14 -27.27 -5.83
CA ASP A 170 0.49 -28.33 -6.66
C ASP A 170 0.37 -29.75 -6.06
N LEU A 171 0.37 -29.87 -4.73
CA LEU A 171 0.27 -31.16 -4.03
C LEU A 171 -1.15 -31.44 -3.51
N TRP A 172 -2.14 -30.77 -4.12
CA TRP A 172 -3.56 -30.88 -3.81
C TRP A 172 -4.30 -31.55 -4.98
N THR A 173 -3.77 -32.68 -5.43
CA THR A 173 -4.44 -33.56 -6.38
C THR A 173 -5.06 -34.72 -5.61
N GLN A 174 -6.35 -34.98 -5.86
CA GLN A 174 -6.92 -36.32 -5.65
C GLN A 174 -6.63 -37.15 -6.89
#